data_AF-A0AAU0L7W1-F1
#
_entry.id   AF-A0AAU0L7W1-F1
#
_cell.length_a   1.000
_cell.length_b   1.000
_cell.length_c   1.000
_cell.angle_alpha   90.00
_cell.angle_beta   90.00
_cell.angle_gamma   90.00
#
_symmetry.space_group_name_H-M   'P 1'
#
loop_
_entity.id
_entity.type
_entity.pdbx_description
1 polymer ?
#
loop_
_entity_poly.entity_id
_entity_poly.type
_entity_poly.pdbx_seq_one_letter_code
_entity_poly.pdbx_strand_id
1 'polypeptide(L)'
;MADVLRLLAVHVAEPDPGMFEWVITERVNEDQWKEIDRAKEGYKTYKTAMASGLMALEEMIADLDVGPRRDAEQTDRPHIPPEGRVQPATSDGKDAASPKGPKNAAFFGFGPIR
;
A
#
# COMPACT_ATOMS: atom_id res chain seq x y z
N MET A 1 -4.94 15.42 -24.61
CA MET A 1 -4.41 14.18 -24.00
C MET A 1 -5.14 14.00 -22.69
N ALA A 2 -5.63 12.80 -22.40
CA ALA A 2 -6.49 12.57 -21.23
C ALA A 2 -5.69 12.84 -19.96
N ASP A 3 -6.15 13.83 -19.21
CA ASP A 3 -5.56 14.30 -17.97
C ASP A 3 -5.96 13.35 -16.83
N VAL A 4 -5.28 12.20 -16.75
CA VAL A 4 -5.65 11.11 -15.85
C VAL A 4 -5.45 11.54 -14.40
N LEU A 5 -6.45 11.32 -13.56
CA LEU A 5 -6.33 11.62 -12.12
C LEU A 5 -5.24 10.76 -11.48
N ARG A 6 -4.42 11.39 -10.62
CA ARG A 6 -3.54 10.68 -9.71
C ARG A 6 -4.40 10.04 -8.61
N LEU A 7 -4.22 8.75 -8.42
CA LEU A 7 -4.91 8.00 -7.37
C LEU A 7 -4.08 8.09 -6.10
N LEU A 8 -4.47 9.02 -5.23
CA LEU A 8 -3.85 9.24 -3.93
C LEU A 8 -4.75 8.68 -2.82
N ALA A 9 -4.15 8.09 -1.79
CA ALA A 9 -4.85 7.60 -0.62
C ALA A 9 -4.12 8.02 0.65
N VAL A 10 -4.89 8.56 1.60
CA VAL A 10 -4.43 8.84 2.97
C VAL A 10 -4.84 7.67 3.85
N HIS A 11 -3.90 7.15 4.63
CA HIS A 11 -4.19 6.21 5.70
C HIS A 11 -3.39 6.57 6.95
N VAL A 12 -3.70 5.91 8.07
CA VAL A 12 -2.98 6.08 9.34
C VAL A 12 -2.25 4.79 9.66
N ALA A 13 -0.98 4.92 10.02
CA ALA A 13 -0.13 3.86 10.56
C ALA A 13 0.14 4.12 12.05
N GLU A 14 0.46 3.07 12.79
CA GLU A 14 0.86 3.13 14.20
C GLU A 14 2.19 2.38 14.35
N PRO A 15 3.33 3.00 13.96
CA PRO A 15 4.64 2.35 14.03
C PRO A 15 5.05 2.02 15.47
N ASP A 16 4.69 2.90 16.41
CA ASP A 16 4.83 2.69 17.84
C ASP A 16 3.45 2.75 18.51
N PRO A 17 3.15 1.85 19.47
CA PRO A 17 1.86 1.84 20.15
C PRO A 17 1.51 3.21 20.77
N GLY A 18 0.33 3.74 20.40
CA GLY A 18 -0.17 5.05 20.82
C GLY A 18 0.41 6.25 20.07
N MET A 19 1.25 6.02 19.05
CA MET A 19 1.81 7.05 18.18
C MET A 19 1.34 6.82 16.75
N PHE A 20 0.46 7.71 16.28
CA PHE A 20 -0.20 7.60 14.99
C PHE A 20 0.43 8.53 13.96
N GLU A 21 0.77 8.01 12.80
CA GLU A 21 1.30 8.78 11.68
C GLU A 21 0.33 8.67 10.51
N TRP A 22 0.00 9.80 9.88
CA TRP A 22 -0.62 9.73 8.57
C TRP A 22 0.41 9.39 7.51
N VAL A 23 -0.03 8.70 6.46
CA VAL A 23 0.77 8.29 5.32
C VAL A 23 -0.04 8.55 4.06
N ILE A 24 0.57 9.21 3.08
CA ILE A 24 -0.01 9.44 1.76
C ILE A 24 0.67 8.47 0.78
N THR A 25 -0.15 7.72 0.07
CA THR A 25 0.29 6.76 -0.94
C THR A 25 -0.29 7.10 -2.31
N GLU A 26 0.47 6.82 -3.37
CA GLU A 26 0.05 6.95 -4.75
C GLU A 26 0.03 5.58 -5.43
N ARG A 27 -1.01 5.33 -6.21
CA ARG A 27 -1.11 4.11 -7.01
C ARG A 27 -0.13 4.16 -8.18
N VAL A 28 0.79 3.20 -8.22
CA VAL A 28 1.80 3.06 -9.29
C VAL A 28 1.27 2.17 -10.42
N ASN A 29 0.65 1.03 -10.07
CA ASN A 29 0.00 0.11 -11.00
C ASN A 29 -1.23 -0.53 -10.33
N GLU A 30 -1.82 -1.57 -10.93
CA GLU A 30 -3.10 -2.08 -10.44
C GLU A 30 -3.10 -2.54 -8.99
N ASP A 31 -2.01 -3.16 -8.53
CA ASP A 31 -1.90 -3.77 -7.21
C ASP A 31 -0.85 -3.08 -6.31
N GLN A 32 -0.10 -2.13 -6.85
CA GLN A 32 1.00 -1.47 -6.13
C GLN A 32 0.67 -0.02 -5.78
N TRP A 33 0.83 0.27 -4.49
CA TRP A 33 0.83 1.61 -3.93
C TRP A 33 2.22 1.95 -3.43
N LYS A 34 2.62 3.20 -3.62
CA LYS A 34 3.90 3.73 -3.16
C LYS A 34 3.65 4.86 -2.17
N GLU A 35 4.31 4.83 -1.03
CA GLU A 35 4.36 5.96 -0.10
C GLU A 35 5.07 7.14 -0.75
N ILE A 36 4.42 8.31 -0.73
CA ILE A 36 4.96 9.56 -1.27
C ILE A 36 5.17 10.62 -0.20
N ASP A 37 4.44 10.55 0.92
CA ASP A 37 4.64 11.42 2.06
C ASP A 37 4.13 10.79 3.36
N ARG A 38 4.61 11.28 4.50
CA ARG A 38 4.31 10.79 5.83
C ARG A 38 4.47 11.90 6.88
N ALA A 39 3.70 11.80 7.96
CA ALA A 39 3.87 12.66 9.13
C ALA A 39 5.32 12.62 9.66
N LYS A 40 5.94 13.79 9.85
CA LYS A 40 7.29 13.89 10.44
C LYS A 40 7.33 13.52 11.92
N GLU A 41 6.20 13.65 12.60
CA GLU A 41 6.03 13.34 14.02
C GLU A 41 4.72 12.56 14.24
N GLY A 42 4.75 11.62 15.17
CA GLY A 42 3.56 10.86 15.54
C GLY A 42 2.60 11.65 16.42
N TYR A 43 1.31 11.51 16.13
CA TYR A 43 0.19 12.08 16.88
C TYR A 43 -0.27 11.14 18.00
N LYS A 44 -0.79 11.72 19.09
CA LYS A 44 -1.32 10.94 20.22
C LYS A 44 -2.68 10.30 19.98
N THR A 45 -3.38 10.71 18.91
CA THR A 45 -4.69 10.14 18.59
C THR A 45 -4.83 9.88 17.10
N TYR A 46 -5.50 8.78 16.77
CA TYR A 46 -5.83 8.42 15.40
C TYR A 46 -6.62 9.54 14.69
N LYS A 47 -7.57 10.16 15.39
CA LYS A 47 -8.41 11.25 14.83
C LYS A 47 -7.54 12.44 14.39
N THR A 48 -6.58 12.84 15.22
CA THR A 48 -5.69 13.96 14.88
C THR A 48 -4.78 13.61 13.71
N ALA A 49 -4.22 12.39 13.69
CA ALA A 49 -3.41 11.92 12.56
C ALA A 49 -4.21 11.94 11.26
N MET A 50 -5.43 11.37 11.25
CA MET A 50 -6.28 11.32 10.07
C MET A 50 -6.64 12.72 9.55
N ALA A 51 -7.05 13.63 10.44
CA ALA A 51 -7.38 15.00 10.04
C ALA A 51 -6.16 15.77 9.48
N SER A 52 -4.99 15.63 10.13
CA SER A 52 -3.75 16.22 9.61
C SER A 52 -3.35 15.62 8.27
N GLY A 53 -3.54 14.32 8.06
CA GLY A 53 -3.26 13.65 6.79
C GLY A 53 -4.14 14.15 5.65
N LEU A 54 -5.42 14.44 5.94
CA LEU A 54 -6.31 15.06 4.95
C LEU A 54 -5.85 16.48 4.58
N MET A 55 -5.47 17.30 5.56
CA MET A 55 -4.93 18.64 5.31
C MET A 55 -3.65 18.56 4.46
N ALA A 56 -2.74 17.65 4.79
CA ALA A 56 -1.52 17.44 4.01
C ALA A 56 -1.82 17.03 2.56
N LEU A 57 -2.81 16.15 2.34
CA LEU A 57 -3.26 15.78 0.99
C LEU A 57 -3.81 16.99 0.22
N GLU A 58 -4.65 17.81 0.86
CA GLU A 58 -5.24 19.00 0.24
C GLU A 58 -4.16 20.02 -0.16
N GLU A 59 -3.17 20.26 0.70
CA GLU A 59 -2.04 21.17 0.43
C GLU A 59 -1.16 20.71 -0.75
N MET A 60 -1.12 19.40 -1.03
CA MET A 60 -0.37 18.86 -2.18
C MET A 60 -1.07 19.09 -3.53
N ILE A 61 -2.36 19.43 -3.53
CA ILE A 61 -3.17 19.54 -4.74
C ILE A 61 -3.24 21.02 -5.14
N ALA A 62 -2.66 21.35 -6.30
CA ALA A 62 -2.61 22.73 -6.78
C ALA A 62 -3.99 23.35 -7.04
N ASP A 63 -4.95 22.55 -7.49
CA ASP A 63 -6.34 22.96 -7.74
C ASP A 63 -7.27 21.83 -7.27
N LEU A 64 -7.96 22.07 -6.15
CA LEU A 64 -8.88 21.10 -5.54
C LEU A 64 -10.18 20.92 -6.32
N ASP A 65 -10.60 21.90 -7.13
CA ASP A 65 -11.79 21.77 -7.97
C ASP A 65 -11.54 20.82 -9.15
N VAL A 66 -10.28 20.74 -9.60
CA VAL A 66 -9.85 19.85 -10.68
C VAL A 66 -9.30 18.53 -10.16
N GLY A 67 -8.70 18.51 -8.96
CA GLY A 67 -8.04 17.35 -8.36
C GLY A 67 -6.64 17.08 -8.94
N PRO A 68 -5.86 16.17 -8.34
CA PRO A 68 -4.48 15.93 -8.73
C PRO A 68 -4.41 15.19 -10.07
N ARG A 69 -3.65 15.74 -11.01
CA ARG A 69 -3.54 15.23 -12.37
C ARG A 69 -2.16 14.67 -12.67
N ARG A 70 -2.10 13.64 -13.51
CA ARG A 70 -0.83 13.01 -13.92
C ARG A 70 -0.30 13.76 -15.14
N ASP A 71 0.90 14.32 -15.00
CA ASP A 71 1.58 14.96 -16.13
C ASP A 71 1.81 13.97 -17.26
N ALA A 72 1.56 14.40 -18.50
CA ALA A 72 1.68 13.58 -19.69
C ALA A 72 3.07 12.93 -19.84
N GLU A 73 4.13 13.55 -19.29
CA GLU A 73 5.51 13.02 -19.33
C GLU A 73 5.75 11.81 -18.41
N GLN A 74 4.92 11.56 -17.40
CA GLN A 74 5.06 10.39 -16.51
C GLN A 74 4.43 9.11 -17.10
N THR A 75 3.69 9.22 -18.20
CA THR A 75 2.91 8.11 -18.77
C THR A 75 3.75 7.15 -19.63
N ASP A 76 4.98 7.51 -19.99
CA ASP A 76 5.78 6.79 -21.00
C ASP A 76 7.01 6.03 -20.45
N ARG A 77 7.03 5.70 -19.16
CA ARG A 77 8.00 4.71 -18.65
C ARG A 77 7.33 3.34 -18.60
N PRO A 78 7.50 2.47 -19.61
CA PRO A 78 7.12 1.08 -19.46
C PRO A 78 7.85 0.49 -18.25
N HIS A 79 7.07 0.02 -17.28
CA HIS A 79 7.57 -0.79 -16.19
C HIS A 79 8.04 -2.12 -16.80
N ILE A 80 9.32 -2.20 -17.17
CA ILE A 80 9.97 -3.46 -17.51
C ILE A 80 10.16 -4.18 -16.16
N PRO A 81 9.46 -5.29 -15.90
CA PRO A 81 9.75 -6.12 -14.73
C PRO A 81 11.21 -6.58 -14.87
N PRO A 82 12.04 -6.54 -13.82
CA PRO A 82 13.37 -7.12 -13.91
C PRO A 82 13.23 -8.61 -14.23
N GLU A 83 13.58 -8.99 -15.46
CA GLU A 83 13.64 -10.38 -15.91
C GLU A 83 14.63 -11.14 -15.04
N GLY A 84 14.13 -12.22 -14.43
CA GLY A 84 14.88 -13.45 -14.20
C GLY A 84 16.24 -13.32 -13.53
N ARG A 85 16.25 -13.22 -12.19
CA ARG A 85 17.32 -13.86 -11.41
C ARG A 85 16.72 -15.03 -10.64
N VAL A 86 16.48 -16.14 -11.35
CA VAL A 86 16.34 -17.44 -10.72
C VAL A 86 17.70 -17.79 -10.15
N GLN A 87 17.86 -17.66 -8.83
CA GLN A 87 19.02 -18.20 -8.14
C GLN A 87 18.83 -19.72 -8.07
N PRO A 88 19.77 -20.55 -8.56
CA PRO A 88 19.69 -21.99 -8.36
C PRO A 88 19.94 -22.28 -6.88
N ALA A 89 18.91 -22.77 -6.20
CA ALA A 89 19.04 -23.32 -4.86
C ALA A 89 19.79 -24.66 -4.96
N THR A 90 21.05 -24.67 -4.56
CA THR A 90 21.75 -25.91 -4.22
C THR A 90 21.42 -26.25 -2.77
N SER A 91 20.75 -27.38 -2.56
CA SER A 91 20.68 -28.00 -1.23
C SER A 91 20.65 -29.52 -1.38
N ASP A 92 21.84 -30.11 -1.46
CA ASP A 92 22.07 -31.46 -0.95
C ASP A 92 21.91 -31.42 0.58
N GLY A 93 20.98 -32.20 1.11
CA GLY A 93 20.61 -32.16 2.52
C GLY A 93 19.59 -33.21 2.88
N LYS A 94 20.08 -34.43 3.03
CA LYS A 94 19.42 -35.66 3.45
C LYS A 94 18.76 -35.53 4.84
N ASP A 95 17.64 -36.25 5.00
CA ASP A 95 17.06 -36.82 6.23
C ASP A 95 15.74 -36.24 6.81
N ALA A 96 14.77 -37.17 6.89
CA ALA A 96 13.79 -37.38 7.96
C ALA A 96 12.39 -36.72 7.93
N ALA A 97 11.43 -37.59 7.58
CA ALA A 97 10.16 -37.87 8.30
C ALA A 97 8.96 -36.90 8.21
N SER A 98 7.93 -37.34 7.45
CA SER A 98 6.52 -37.02 7.73
C SER A 98 6.07 -37.64 9.06
N PRO A 99 5.14 -37.00 9.81
CA PRO A 99 3.74 -37.42 9.67
C PRO A 99 2.64 -36.35 9.91
N LYS A 100 1.52 -36.57 9.19
CA LYS A 100 0.09 -36.38 9.56
C LYS A 100 -0.46 -34.98 9.88
N GLY A 101 -1.25 -34.46 8.93
CA GLY A 101 -2.33 -33.49 9.18
C GLY A 101 -3.45 -34.06 10.05
N PRO A 102 -4.35 -33.22 10.58
CA PRO A 102 -5.56 -32.83 9.82
C PRO A 102 -5.94 -31.35 10.13
N LYS A 103 -6.97 -30.65 9.64
CA LYS A 103 -8.35 -30.94 9.20
C LYS A 103 -8.79 -29.74 8.35
N ASN A 104 -9.56 -29.99 7.31
CA ASN A 104 -10.30 -28.99 6.56
C ASN A 104 -11.11 -28.05 7.48
N ALA A 105 -10.98 -26.74 7.28
CA ALA A 105 -12.08 -25.79 7.32
C ALA A 105 -11.64 -24.51 6.62
N ALA A 106 -12.01 -24.38 5.35
CA ALA A 106 -11.97 -23.11 4.64
C ALA A 106 -13.01 -22.18 5.28
N PHE A 107 -12.56 -21.07 5.86
CA PHE A 107 -13.44 -19.97 6.26
C PHE A 107 -13.30 -18.86 5.23
N PHE A 108 -14.11 -18.95 4.18
CA PHE A 108 -14.37 -17.89 3.22
C PHE A 108 -15.89 -17.74 3.07
N GLY A 109 -16.40 -16.51 3.18
CA GLY A 109 -17.76 -16.13 2.78
C GLY A 109 -18.86 -16.39 3.82
N PHE A 110 -19.35 -15.31 4.44
CA PHE A 110 -20.66 -15.17 5.09
C PHE A 110 -21.13 -16.35 5.97
N GLY A 111 -20.72 -16.34 7.24
CA GLY A 111 -21.38 -17.14 8.27
C GLY A 111 -22.86 -16.74 8.45
N PRO A 112 -23.71 -17.64 8.95
CA PRO A 112 -25.15 -17.44 8.97
C PRO A 112 -25.55 -16.26 9.88
N ILE A 113 -26.35 -15.36 9.31
CA ILE A 113 -27.12 -14.36 10.05
C ILE A 113 -28.11 -15.12 10.95
N ARG A 114 -28.20 -14.69 12.21
CA ARG A 114 -29.11 -15.24 13.23
C ARG A 114 -30.56 -15.23 12.79
#